data_AF-A0AAE4P4V8-F1
#
_entry.id   AF-A0AAE4P4V8-F1
#
_cell.length_a   1.000
_cell.length_b   1.000
_cell.length_c   1.000
_cell.angle_alpha   90.00
_cell.angle_beta   90.00
_cell.angle_gamma   90.00
#
_symmetry.space_group_name_H-M   'P 1'
#
loop_
_entity.id
_entity.type
_entity.pdbx_description
1 polymer ?
#
loop_
_entity_poly.entity_id
_entity_poly.type
_entity_poly.pdbx_seq_one_letter_code
_entity_poly.pdbx_strand_id
1 'polypeptide(L)'
;MDADTETESPIKPFAKLVLGDSSYEIAEGSNDEELLYRPAGTPLWNRLSSPRSRGWQKATAEILVSTRDALRDYVRMHLIRLSGEPGGSGPFEYDLFGFRWSYREVADAVHLKLPESDWAAVRLSEQEPPLTGRERAIDALIEGHPELHARFAPDVEAWALRISAGVQVQPVF
;
A
#
# COMPACT_ATOMS: atom_id res chain seq x y z
N MET A 1 -33.24 15.27 36.60
CA MET A 1 -32.53 14.08 36.10
C MET A 1 -32.69 14.17 34.60
N ASP A 2 -31.85 14.98 33.98
CA ASP A 2 -31.91 15.26 32.55
C ASP A 2 -30.64 14.69 31.95
N ALA A 3 -30.78 13.52 31.32
CA ALA A 3 -29.73 12.94 30.50
C ALA A 3 -29.72 13.71 29.19
N ASP A 4 -28.81 14.66 29.10
CA ASP A 4 -28.46 15.38 27.88
C ASP A 4 -28.09 14.33 26.83
N THR A 5 -29.00 14.09 25.89
CA THR A 5 -28.72 13.19 24.77
C THR A 5 -28.08 14.06 23.71
N GLU A 6 -26.77 14.28 23.85
CA GLU A 6 -25.93 14.88 22.80
C GLU A 6 -26.19 14.07 21.53
N THR A 7 -26.97 14.67 20.63
CA THR A 7 -27.26 14.08 19.33
C THR A 7 -25.99 14.26 18.52
N GLU A 8 -25.12 13.25 18.53
CA GLU A 8 -23.88 13.24 17.76
C GLU A 8 -24.24 13.55 16.31
N SER A 9 -23.84 14.74 15.85
CA SER A 9 -24.16 15.18 14.50
C SER A 9 -23.50 14.22 13.51
N PRO A 10 -24.19 13.84 12.42
CA PRO A 10 -23.61 12.92 11.46
C PRO A 10 -22.32 13.55 10.90
N ILE A 11 -21.23 12.77 10.92
CA ILE A 11 -19.93 13.17 10.38
C ILE A 11 -20.11 13.54 8.91
N LYS A 12 -19.81 14.79 8.54
CA LYS A 12 -19.95 15.32 7.19
C LYS A 12 -18.57 15.55 6.57
N PRO A 13 -18.35 15.12 5.32
CA PRO A 13 -17.12 15.47 4.61
C PRO A 13 -17.08 16.97 4.32
N PHE A 14 -15.91 17.58 4.50
CA PHE A 14 -15.64 18.98 4.10
C PHE A 14 -14.64 19.07 2.94
N ALA A 15 -13.89 18.00 2.68
CA ALA A 15 -12.94 17.94 1.59
C ALA A 15 -12.90 16.55 0.95
N LYS A 16 -12.45 16.52 -0.30
CA LYS A 16 -12.16 15.32 -1.07
C LYS A 16 -10.70 15.35 -1.52
N LEU A 17 -9.98 14.27 -1.26
CA LEU A 17 -8.63 14.03 -1.76
C LEU A 17 -8.70 13.11 -2.97
N VAL A 18 -8.03 13.48 -4.06
CA VAL A 18 -7.97 12.68 -5.29
C VAL A 18 -6.50 12.43 -5.65
N LEU A 19 -6.17 11.16 -5.89
CA LEU A 19 -4.85 10.71 -6.32
C LEU A 19 -4.98 9.59 -7.34
N GLY A 20 -4.63 9.89 -8.60
CA GLY A 20 -4.92 8.99 -9.72
C GLY A 20 -6.43 8.70 -9.78
N ASP A 21 -6.78 7.41 -9.83
CA ASP A 21 -8.18 6.96 -9.85
C ASP A 21 -8.78 6.77 -8.45
N SER A 22 -7.98 6.95 -7.38
CA SER A 22 -8.44 6.81 -6.01
C SER A 22 -8.97 8.15 -5.48
N SER A 23 -10.09 8.10 -4.76
CA SER A 23 -10.63 9.28 -4.08
C SER A 23 -11.11 8.98 -2.67
N TYR A 24 -10.85 9.93 -1.78
CA TYR A 24 -11.12 9.82 -0.35
C TYR A 24 -11.86 11.06 0.12
N GLU A 25 -12.81 10.87 1.02
CA GLU A 25 -13.52 11.95 1.68
C GLU A 25 -12.89 12.21 3.05
N ILE A 26 -12.81 13.48 3.44
CA ILE A 26 -12.22 13.94 4.69
C ILE A 26 -13.25 14.69 5.51
N ALA A 27 -13.33 14.36 6.80
CA ALA A 27 -14.16 15.03 7.77
C ALA A 27 -13.34 15.48 8.98
N GLU A 28 -13.90 16.39 9.77
CA GLU A 28 -13.36 16.77 11.07
C GLU A 28 -13.73 15.69 12.11
N GLY A 29 -12.79 15.39 13.01
CA GLY A 29 -13.03 14.54 14.16
C GLY A 29 -13.56 15.34 15.35
N SER A 30 -13.19 14.92 16.55
CA SER A 30 -13.63 15.57 17.79
C SER A 30 -13.02 16.95 18.04
N ASN A 31 -12.02 17.38 17.25
CA ASN A 31 -11.39 18.70 17.32
C ASN A 31 -10.79 19.09 15.96
N ASP A 32 -10.39 20.37 15.81
CA ASP A 32 -9.90 20.97 14.56
C ASP A 32 -8.61 20.36 14.00
N GLU A 33 -7.83 19.65 14.83
CA GLU A 33 -6.60 18.96 14.39
C GLU A 33 -6.85 17.50 14.01
N GLU A 34 -7.94 16.90 14.49
CA GLU A 34 -8.30 15.52 14.19
C GLU A 34 -9.00 15.42 12.84
N LEU A 35 -8.42 14.62 11.95
CA LEU A 35 -9.00 14.33 10.65
C LEU A 35 -9.46 12.89 10.58
N LEU A 36 -10.64 12.71 10.00
CA LEU A 36 -11.18 11.41 9.63
C LEU A 36 -11.14 11.28 8.11
N TYR A 37 -10.96 10.07 7.62
CA TYR A 37 -11.00 9.78 6.19
C TYR A 37 -11.77 8.50 5.89
N ARG A 38 -12.24 8.38 4.66
CA ARG A 38 -12.78 7.14 4.10
C ARG A 38 -12.59 7.10 2.59
N PRO A 39 -12.49 5.92 1.97
CA PRO A 39 -12.69 5.81 0.53
C PRO A 39 -14.06 6.38 0.15
N ALA A 40 -14.13 7.18 -0.90
CA ALA A 40 -15.36 7.88 -1.28
C ALA A 40 -16.52 6.89 -1.50
N GLY A 41 -17.69 7.19 -0.93
CA GLY A 41 -18.88 6.34 -1.02
C GLY A 41 -18.90 5.13 -0.06
N THR A 42 -17.87 4.94 0.77
CA THR A 42 -17.89 3.92 1.82
C THR A 42 -18.48 4.47 3.13
N PRO A 43 -19.06 3.63 4.01
CA PRO A 43 -19.69 4.13 5.23
C PRO A 43 -18.71 4.36 6.39
N LEU A 44 -17.57 3.67 6.40
CA LEU A 44 -16.68 3.60 7.57
C LEU A 44 -15.62 4.71 7.55
N TRP A 45 -15.64 5.56 8.58
CA TRP A 45 -14.61 6.56 8.83
C TRP A 45 -13.44 5.96 9.61
N ASN A 46 -12.22 6.34 9.21
CA ASN A 46 -10.97 5.97 9.85
C ASN A 46 -10.27 7.24 10.32
N ARG A 47 -9.60 7.18 11.47
CA ARG A 47 -8.87 8.31 12.03
C ARG A 47 -7.48 8.42 11.40
N LEU A 48 -7.06 9.63 11.05
CA LEU A 48 -5.67 9.93 10.75
C LEU A 48 -4.89 10.16 12.05
N SER A 49 -3.72 9.54 12.11
CA SER A 49 -2.71 9.73 13.14
C SER A 49 -2.02 11.08 12.98
N SER A 50 -1.87 11.54 11.74
CA SER A 50 -1.30 12.84 11.42
C SER A 50 -2.34 13.95 11.64
N PRO A 51 -2.03 14.97 12.46
CA PRO A 51 -2.95 16.08 12.67
C PRO A 51 -3.02 16.97 11.43
N ARG A 52 -4.11 17.74 11.29
CA ARG A 52 -4.36 18.66 10.17
C ARG A 52 -3.18 19.59 9.89
N SER A 53 -2.55 20.12 10.94
CA SER A 53 -1.36 20.99 10.86
C SER A 53 -0.14 20.38 10.15
N ARG A 54 -0.07 19.05 9.99
CA ARG A 54 0.99 18.39 9.20
C ARG A 54 0.78 18.50 7.69
N GLY A 55 -0.37 19.00 7.26
CA GLY A 55 -0.68 19.27 5.86
C GLY A 55 -1.19 18.06 5.07
N TRP A 56 -1.82 18.37 3.93
CA TRP A 56 -2.54 17.39 3.09
C TRP A 56 -1.67 16.29 2.52
N GLN A 57 -0.40 16.60 2.22
CA GLN A 57 0.53 15.62 1.68
C GLN A 57 0.79 14.48 2.68
N LYS A 58 0.97 14.79 3.97
CA LYS A 58 1.21 13.77 5.00
C LYS A 58 -0.05 12.95 5.28
N ALA A 59 -1.21 13.61 5.35
CA ALA A 59 -2.51 12.94 5.46
C ALA A 59 -2.73 11.96 4.30
N THR A 60 -2.45 12.38 3.07
CA THR A 60 -2.62 11.52 1.88
C THR A 60 -1.66 10.33 1.91
N ALA A 61 -0.40 10.54 2.31
CA ALA A 61 0.58 9.45 2.41
C ALA A 61 0.13 8.39 3.42
N GLU A 62 -0.42 8.81 4.56
CA GLU A 62 -0.99 7.90 5.57
C GLU A 62 -2.20 7.13 5.04
N ILE A 63 -3.10 7.79 4.30
CA ILE A 63 -4.24 7.13 3.64
C ILE A 63 -3.76 6.09 2.63
N LEU A 64 -2.72 6.37 1.85
CA LEU A 64 -2.18 5.43 0.88
C LEU A 64 -1.61 4.19 1.55
N VAL A 65 -0.81 4.37 2.62
CA VAL A 65 -0.20 3.26 3.36
C VAL A 65 -1.26 2.40 4.05
N SER A 66 -2.37 2.99 4.50
CA SER A 66 -3.41 2.27 5.26
C SER A 66 -4.50 1.62 4.39
N THR A 67 -4.76 2.12 3.18
CA THR A 67 -5.88 1.62 2.35
C THR A 67 -5.45 0.76 1.17
N ARG A 68 -4.18 0.83 0.78
CA ARG A 68 -3.64 0.05 -0.34
C ARG A 68 -2.61 -0.93 0.20
N ASP A 69 -2.34 -1.97 -0.58
CA ASP A 69 -1.12 -2.75 -0.39
C ASP A 69 0.08 -1.92 -0.86
N ALA A 70 0.46 -0.96 -0.03
CA ALA A 70 1.47 0.03 -0.36
C ALA A 70 2.85 -0.60 -0.59
N LEU A 71 3.16 -1.72 0.07
CA LEU A 71 4.37 -2.47 -0.22
C LEU A 71 4.30 -3.07 -1.62
N ARG A 72 3.20 -3.75 -1.98
CA ARG A 72 3.05 -4.31 -3.33
C ARG A 72 3.13 -3.24 -4.41
N ASP A 73 2.46 -2.10 -4.22
CA ASP A 73 2.54 -0.98 -5.17
C ASP A 73 3.96 -0.40 -5.26
N TYR A 74 4.65 -0.24 -4.13
CA TYR A 74 6.04 0.19 -4.07
C TYR A 74 6.96 -0.77 -4.83
N VAL A 75 6.89 -2.08 -4.55
CA VAL A 75 7.68 -3.10 -5.25
C VAL A 75 7.34 -3.08 -6.74
N ARG A 76 6.06 -3.08 -7.10
CA ARG A 76 5.61 -3.07 -8.50
C ARG A 76 6.15 -1.88 -9.29
N MET A 77 6.39 -0.73 -8.69
CA MET A 77 6.97 0.40 -9.43
C MET A 77 8.49 0.40 -9.52
N HIS A 78 9.18 -0.17 -8.53
CA HIS A 78 10.64 -0.06 -8.42
C HIS A 78 11.39 -1.35 -8.73
N LEU A 79 10.69 -2.47 -8.87
CA LEU A 79 11.31 -3.76 -9.15
C LEU A 79 11.88 -3.80 -10.57
N ILE A 80 13.20 -4.00 -10.66
CA ILE A 80 13.95 -4.12 -11.90
C ILE A 80 14.33 -5.58 -12.11
N ARG A 81 14.12 -6.12 -13.31
CA ARG A 81 14.65 -7.45 -13.68
C ARG A 81 16.09 -7.29 -14.17
N LEU A 82 17.03 -7.95 -13.51
CA LEU A 82 18.44 -7.98 -13.89
C LEU A 82 18.76 -9.09 -14.89
N SER A 83 18.11 -10.25 -14.76
CA SER A 83 18.35 -11.41 -15.63
C SER A 83 17.12 -12.33 -15.79
N GLY A 84 17.18 -13.23 -16.76
CA GLY A 84 16.13 -14.20 -17.09
C GLY A 84 15.24 -13.78 -18.28
N GLU A 85 14.82 -14.76 -19.09
CA GLU A 85 14.03 -14.51 -20.30
C GLU A 85 12.55 -14.21 -19.98
N PRO A 86 11.99 -13.10 -20.50
CA PRO A 86 10.57 -12.83 -20.34
C PRO A 86 9.70 -13.99 -20.86
N GLY A 87 8.75 -14.44 -20.05
CA GLY A 87 7.83 -15.53 -20.39
C GLY A 87 8.33 -16.93 -20.02
N GLY A 88 9.56 -17.08 -19.52
CA GLY A 88 10.06 -18.35 -18.97
C GLY A 88 9.67 -18.59 -17.52
N SER A 89 10.04 -19.75 -16.98
CA SER A 89 9.88 -20.13 -15.57
C SER A 89 11.09 -19.75 -14.69
N GLY A 90 12.08 -19.04 -15.25
CA GLY A 90 13.29 -18.60 -14.55
C GLY A 90 14.47 -19.57 -14.66
N PRO A 91 15.54 -19.36 -13.86
CA PRO A 91 15.63 -18.36 -12.81
C PRO A 91 15.66 -16.93 -13.35
N PHE A 92 14.98 -16.05 -12.64
CA PHE A 92 15.00 -14.60 -12.80
C PHE A 92 15.74 -13.98 -11.63
N GLU A 93 16.46 -12.89 -11.88
CA GLU A 93 17.04 -12.07 -10.83
C GLU A 93 16.39 -10.69 -10.86
N TYR A 94 15.99 -10.21 -9.69
CA TYR A 94 15.38 -8.91 -9.51
C TYR A 94 16.17 -8.06 -8.51
N ASP A 95 16.11 -6.75 -8.70
CA ASP A 95 16.65 -5.74 -7.80
C ASP A 95 15.54 -4.80 -7.36
N LEU A 96 15.51 -4.53 -6.05
CA LEU A 96 14.70 -3.49 -5.44
C LEU A 96 15.62 -2.61 -4.59
N PHE A 97 16.22 -1.60 -5.22
CA PHE A 97 17.18 -0.68 -4.60
C PHE A 97 18.33 -1.39 -3.87
N GLY A 98 18.98 -2.34 -4.55
CA GLY A 98 20.08 -3.12 -3.99
C GLY A 98 19.65 -4.33 -3.15
N PHE A 99 18.36 -4.50 -2.87
CA PHE A 99 17.83 -5.78 -2.41
C PHE A 99 17.68 -6.72 -3.60
N ARG A 100 18.68 -7.57 -3.82
CA ARG A 100 18.70 -8.54 -4.91
C ARG A 100 18.17 -9.90 -4.48
N TRP A 101 17.26 -10.45 -5.27
CA TRP A 101 16.68 -11.75 -5.00
C TRP A 101 16.40 -12.47 -6.32
N SER A 102 16.23 -13.78 -6.23
CA SER A 102 15.95 -14.60 -7.41
C SER A 102 14.63 -15.34 -7.26
N TYR A 103 13.97 -15.55 -8.39
CA TYR A 103 12.68 -16.20 -8.53
C TYR A 103 12.77 -17.31 -9.56
N ARG A 104 12.14 -18.45 -9.30
CA ARG A 104 11.89 -19.47 -10.32
C ARG A 104 10.62 -20.25 -10.01
N GLU A 105 10.01 -20.78 -11.06
CA GLU A 105 8.93 -21.76 -11.00
C GLU A 105 9.51 -23.14 -11.34
N VAL A 106 9.29 -24.11 -10.47
CA VAL A 106 9.72 -25.50 -10.66
C VAL A 106 8.51 -26.39 -10.45
N ALA A 107 8.07 -27.06 -11.52
CA ALA A 107 6.77 -27.72 -11.56
C ALA A 107 5.66 -26.75 -11.12
N ASP A 108 4.88 -27.09 -10.09
CA ASP A 108 3.79 -26.25 -9.58
C ASP A 108 4.19 -25.43 -8.34
N ALA A 109 5.49 -25.28 -8.09
CA ALA A 109 6.01 -24.58 -6.90
C ALA A 109 6.87 -23.37 -7.27
N VAL A 110 6.63 -22.26 -6.56
CA VAL A 110 7.47 -21.08 -6.61
C VAL A 110 8.63 -21.23 -5.62
N HIS A 111 9.83 -20.89 -6.08
CA HIS A 111 11.01 -20.83 -5.24
C HIS A 111 11.64 -19.45 -5.28
N LEU A 112 12.05 -18.98 -4.11
CA LEU A 112 12.79 -17.74 -3.95
C LEU A 112 14.19 -18.01 -3.42
N LYS A 113 15.13 -17.15 -3.81
CA LYS A 113 16.44 -17.05 -3.18
C LYS A 113 16.67 -15.60 -2.77
N LEU A 114 16.57 -15.34 -1.47
CA LEU A 114 16.87 -14.03 -0.89
C LEU A 114 18.39 -13.81 -0.77
N PRO A 115 18.84 -12.56 -0.49
CA PRO A 115 20.24 -12.31 -0.16
C PRO A 115 20.73 -13.27 0.92
N GLU A 116 21.93 -13.82 0.73
CA GLU A 116 22.60 -14.69 1.71
C GLU A 116 21.83 -15.97 2.08
N SER A 117 20.79 -16.31 1.32
CA SER A 117 19.97 -17.52 1.52
C SER A 117 20.13 -18.49 0.35
N ASP A 118 19.73 -19.74 0.54
CA ASP A 118 19.56 -20.69 -0.56
C ASP A 118 18.11 -20.70 -1.07
N TRP A 119 17.86 -21.38 -2.18
CA TRP A 119 16.52 -21.52 -2.75
C TRP A 119 15.57 -22.20 -1.77
N ALA A 120 14.46 -21.54 -1.48
CA ALA A 120 13.37 -22.06 -0.64
C ALA A 120 12.05 -22.00 -1.39
N ALA A 121 11.22 -23.04 -1.22
CA ALA A 121 9.87 -23.05 -1.75
C ALA A 121 8.98 -22.11 -0.94
N VAL A 122 8.13 -21.34 -1.63
CA VAL A 122 7.15 -20.45 -1.01
C VAL A 122 5.75 -20.99 -1.28
N ARG A 123 4.91 -21.00 -0.24
CA ARG A 123 3.49 -21.32 -0.38
C ARG A 123 2.74 -20.02 -0.66
N LEU A 124 2.07 -19.99 -1.80
CA LEU A 124 1.25 -18.86 -2.21
C LEU A 124 -0.22 -19.21 -2.05
N SER A 125 -1.01 -18.19 -1.76
CA SER A 125 -2.46 -18.27 -1.88
C SER A 125 -2.83 -18.35 -3.36
N GLU A 126 -3.49 -19.44 -3.76
CA GLU A 126 -3.97 -19.55 -5.14
C GLU A 126 -5.14 -18.58 -5.38
N GLN A 127 -5.15 -17.96 -6.55
CA GLN A 127 -6.17 -17.02 -6.99
C GLN A 127 -6.57 -17.29 -8.45
N GLU A 128 -7.79 -16.93 -8.83
CA GLU A 128 -8.32 -17.17 -10.18
C GLU A 128 -8.65 -15.81 -10.85
N PRO A 129 -8.02 -15.47 -12.00
CA PRO A 129 -6.96 -16.22 -12.68
C PRO A 129 -5.61 -16.17 -11.95
N PRO A 130 -4.75 -17.19 -12.10
CA PRO A 130 -3.45 -17.22 -11.44
C PRO A 130 -2.57 -16.07 -11.91
N LEU A 131 -1.86 -15.44 -10.98
CA LEU A 131 -0.81 -14.50 -11.32
C LEU A 131 0.30 -15.22 -12.08
N THR A 132 0.95 -14.49 -12.99
CA THR A 132 2.06 -14.99 -13.81
C THR A 132 3.21 -13.99 -13.86
N GLY A 133 4.40 -14.51 -14.20
CA GLY A 133 5.58 -13.69 -14.47
C GLY A 133 5.95 -12.75 -13.32
N ARG A 134 6.08 -11.45 -13.63
CA ARG A 134 6.52 -10.43 -12.67
C ARG A 134 5.56 -10.29 -11.49
N GLU A 135 4.25 -10.34 -11.74
CA GLU A 135 3.26 -10.17 -10.68
C GLU A 135 3.26 -11.37 -9.73
N ARG A 136 3.42 -12.60 -10.24
CA ARG A 136 3.60 -13.80 -9.41
C ARG A 136 4.89 -13.73 -8.58
N ALA A 137 5.95 -13.17 -9.15
CA ALA A 137 7.21 -12.98 -8.43
C ALA A 137 7.06 -11.97 -7.27
N ILE A 138 6.37 -10.85 -7.49
CA ILE A 138 6.08 -9.86 -6.42
C ILE A 138 5.24 -10.50 -5.32
N ASP A 139 4.21 -11.25 -5.71
CA ASP A 139 3.33 -11.97 -4.79
C ASP A 139 4.10 -12.96 -3.92
N ALA A 140 4.96 -13.76 -4.54
CA ALA A 140 5.86 -14.69 -3.86
C ALA A 140 6.75 -14.00 -2.83
N LEU A 141 7.32 -12.85 -3.18
CA LEU A 141 8.19 -12.11 -2.29
C LEU A 141 7.43 -11.62 -1.05
N ILE A 142 6.23 -11.08 -1.23
CA ILE A 142 5.46 -10.45 -0.15
C ILE A 142 4.81 -11.50 0.75
N GLU A 143 4.15 -12.52 0.18
CA GLU A 143 3.51 -13.57 0.96
C GLU A 143 4.53 -14.52 1.60
N GLY A 144 5.63 -14.81 0.91
CA GLY A 144 6.68 -15.70 1.42
C GLY A 144 7.54 -15.08 2.50
N HIS A 145 7.62 -13.75 2.56
CA HIS A 145 8.47 -13.02 3.50
C HIS A 145 7.77 -11.80 4.11
N PRO A 146 6.78 -12.01 5.00
CA PRO A 146 6.04 -10.92 5.65
C PRO A 146 6.92 -9.92 6.43
N GLU A 147 8.10 -10.34 6.89
CA GLU A 147 9.07 -9.48 7.54
C GLU A 147 9.57 -8.32 6.66
N LEU A 148 9.43 -8.43 5.33
CA LEU A 148 9.80 -7.38 4.40
C LEU A 148 8.93 -6.13 4.52
N HIS A 149 7.70 -6.26 5.07
CA HIS A 149 6.88 -5.09 5.41
C HIS A 149 7.60 -4.15 6.37
N ALA A 150 8.17 -4.69 7.45
CA ALA A 150 8.92 -3.88 8.41
C ALA A 150 10.23 -3.37 7.81
N ARG A 151 10.91 -4.19 7.00
CA ARG A 151 12.18 -3.81 6.35
C ARG A 151 12.02 -2.61 5.41
N PHE A 152 10.98 -2.61 4.57
CA PHE A 152 10.75 -1.57 3.56
C PHE A 152 9.81 -0.46 4.03
N ALA A 153 9.26 -0.51 5.25
CA ALA A 153 8.35 0.52 5.76
C ALA A 153 8.90 1.95 5.60
N PRO A 154 10.18 2.27 5.94
CA PRO A 154 10.71 3.61 5.75
C PRO A 154 10.73 4.06 4.28
N ASP A 155 11.07 3.15 3.36
CA ASP A 155 11.12 3.44 1.93
C ASP A 155 9.71 3.61 1.34
N VAL A 156 8.76 2.78 1.79
CA VAL A 156 7.34 2.85 1.42
C VAL A 156 6.75 4.17 1.92
N GLU A 157 7.04 4.60 3.15
CA GLU A 157 6.58 5.89 3.69
C GLU A 157 7.16 7.07 2.91
N ALA A 158 8.47 7.05 2.61
CA ALA A 158 9.12 8.09 1.82
C ALA A 158 8.57 8.13 0.39
N TRP A 159 8.32 6.96 -0.20
CA TRP A 159 7.67 6.84 -1.49
C TRP A 159 6.23 7.38 -1.48
N ALA A 160 5.40 6.97 -0.53
CA ALA A 160 4.02 7.41 -0.39
C ALA A 160 3.94 8.94 -0.23
N LEU A 161 4.89 9.54 0.52
CA LEU A 161 5.00 10.98 0.64
C LEU A 161 5.31 11.66 -0.70
N ARG A 162 6.23 11.10 -1.51
CA ARG A 162 6.53 11.63 -2.85
C ARG A 162 5.33 11.55 -3.78
N ILE A 163 4.61 10.42 -3.80
CA ILE A 163 3.41 10.26 -4.62
C ILE A 163 2.31 11.25 -4.19
N SER A 164 2.18 11.45 -2.89
CA SER A 164 1.19 12.38 -2.31
C SER A 164 1.42 13.85 -2.68
N ALA A 165 2.59 14.21 -3.22
CA ALA A 165 2.82 15.56 -3.75
C ALA A 165 1.90 15.89 -4.94
N GLY A 166 1.38 14.88 -5.64
CA GLY A 166 0.43 15.03 -6.73
C GLY A 166 -1.05 15.05 -6.31
N VAL A 167 -1.36 15.08 -5.01
CA VAL A 167 -2.75 15.03 -4.54
C VAL A 167 -3.52 16.29 -4.92
N GLN A 168 -4.77 16.11 -5.35
CA GLN A 168 -5.73 17.20 -5.50
C GLN A 168 -6.62 17.28 -4.26
N VAL A 169 -6.76 18.48 -3.70
CA VAL A 169 -7.66 18.75 -2.56
C VAL A 169 -8.83 19.59 -3.07
N GLN A 170 -10.04 19.07 -2.93
CA GLN A 170 -11.26 19.71 -3.41
C GLN A 170 -12.19 19.98 -2.21
N PRO A 171 -12.70 21.21 -2.02
CA PRO A 171 -13.72 21.46 -1.00
C PRO A 171 -15.03 20.75 -1.37
N VAL A 172 -15.76 20.29 -0.36
CA VAL A 172 -17.13 19.79 -0.49
C VAL A 172 -18.06 20.85 0.08
N PHE A 173 -19.01 21.32 -0.73
CA PHE A 173 -20.00 22.35 -0.38
C PHE A 173 -21.40 21.75 -0.31
#